data_AF-A0A2N6A912-F1
#
_entry.id   AF-A0A2N6A912-F1
#
_cell.length_a   1.000
_cell.length_b   1.000
_cell.length_c   1.000
_cell.angle_alpha   90.00
_cell.angle_beta   90.00
_cell.angle_gamma   90.00
#
_symmetry.space_group_name_H-M   'P 1'
#
loop_
_entity.id
_entity.type
_entity.pdbx_description
1 polymer ?
#
loop_
_entity_poly.entity_id
_entity_poly.type
_entity_poly.pdbx_seq_one_letter_code
_entity_poly.pdbx_strand_id
1 'polypeptide(L)'
;MNDYDQTESKINWRQAIVLLAITSFFAIAASFMIMNARKETRDVKRIADIRAIQHALELYFYDCNHYPSSVEAGGSISSVNQCQGNVYMESVPIDPNFIVYSYLPCKDEAGTDCEAGLSQPL
;
A
#
# COMPACT_ATOMS: atom_id res chain seq x y z
N MET A 1 -46.87 11.59 40.97
CA MET A 1 -46.45 10.56 40.00
C MET A 1 -47.43 10.63 38.83
N ASN A 2 -47.21 11.35 37.75
CA ASN A 2 -45.97 11.88 37.17
C ASN A 2 -46.24 13.26 36.58
N ASP A 3 -45.44 14.23 36.99
CA ASP A 3 -45.12 15.39 36.17
C ASP A 3 -44.34 14.88 34.96
N TYR A 4 -45.03 14.66 33.86
CA TYR A 4 -44.41 14.80 32.54
C TYR A 4 -44.89 16.14 32.01
N ASP A 5 -44.31 17.18 32.61
CA ASP A 5 -44.39 18.56 32.15
C ASP A 5 -44.08 18.56 30.65
N GLN A 6 -45.12 18.82 29.84
CA GLN A 6 -44.96 19.13 28.44
C GLN A 6 -44.28 20.49 28.36
N THR A 7 -42.95 20.48 28.45
CA THR A 7 -42.17 21.47 27.73
C THR A 7 -42.36 21.17 26.26
N GLU A 8 -43.46 21.64 25.67
CA GLU A 8 -43.60 21.74 24.23
C GLU A 8 -42.50 22.68 23.76
N SER A 9 -41.32 22.11 23.49
CA SER A 9 -40.23 22.85 22.88
C SER A 9 -40.78 23.32 21.55
N LYS A 10 -40.95 24.63 21.39
CA LYS A 10 -41.28 25.24 20.09
C LYS A 10 -40.13 24.92 19.15
N ILE A 11 -40.20 23.77 18.48
CA ILE A 11 -39.24 23.37 17.47
C ILE A 11 -39.44 24.33 16.31
N ASN A 12 -38.48 25.22 16.15
CA ASN A 12 -38.42 26.15 15.03
C ASN A 12 -38.09 25.32 13.78
N TRP A 13 -39.10 24.76 13.14
CA TRP A 13 -39.00 23.96 11.92
C TRP A 13 -38.11 24.62 10.86
N ARG A 14 -38.13 25.96 10.79
CA ARG A 14 -37.24 26.74 9.91
C ARG A 14 -35.75 26.48 10.19
N GLN A 15 -35.35 26.49 11.46
CA GLN A 15 -33.97 26.25 11.88
C GLN A 15 -33.57 24.78 11.63
N ALA A 16 -34.48 23.84 11.85
CA ALA A 16 -34.24 22.42 11.60
C ALA A 16 -34.02 22.10 10.11
N ILE A 17 -34.78 22.74 9.21
CA ILE A 17 -34.61 22.53 7.76
C ILE A 17 -33.27 23.09 7.27
N VAL A 18 -32.87 24.28 7.74
CA VAL A 18 -31.58 24.87 7.38
C VAL A 18 -30.42 23.98 7.84
N LEU A 19 -30.52 23.40 9.03
CA LEU A 19 -29.53 22.46 9.55
C LEU A 19 -29.39 21.22 8.65
N LEU A 20 -30.51 20.62 8.26
CA LEU A 20 -30.50 19.43 7.38
C LEU A 20 -29.94 19.74 5.99
N ALA A 21 -30.21 20.95 5.47
CA ALA A 21 -29.65 21.39 4.20
C ALA A 21 -28.12 21.52 4.26
N ILE A 22 -27.58 22.15 5.30
CA ILE A 22 -26.14 22.36 5.42
C ILE A 22 -25.38 21.07 5.77
N THR A 23 -25.94 20.18 6.61
CA THR A 23 -25.28 18.91 6.94
C THR A 23 -25.23 17.97 5.73
N SER A 24 -26.26 17.99 4.88
CA SER A 24 -26.26 17.25 3.62
C SER A 24 -25.17 17.75 2.66
N PHE A 25 -24.99 19.08 2.58
CA PHE A 25 -23.92 19.67 1.77
C PHE A 25 -22.53 19.24 2.26
N PHE A 26 -22.30 19.30 3.57
CA PHE A 26 -21.03 18.85 4.16
C PHE A 26 -20.81 17.33 3.99
N ALA A 27 -21.86 16.52 4.08
CA ALA A 27 -21.77 15.07 3.88
C ALA A 27 -21.32 14.69 2.46
N ILE A 28 -21.81 15.41 1.44
CA ILE A 28 -21.39 15.22 0.04
C ILE A 28 -19.91 15.60 -0.12
N ALA A 29 -19.50 16.76 0.37
CA ALA A 29 -18.11 17.22 0.28
C ALA A 29 -17.12 16.27 0.97
N ALA A 30 -17.47 15.76 2.15
CA ALA A 30 -16.65 14.79 2.88
C ALA A 30 -16.45 13.48 2.11
N SER A 31 -17.49 13.02 1.40
CA SER A 31 -17.43 11.79 0.61
C SER A 31 -16.40 11.87 -0.51
N PHE A 32 -16.30 13.02 -1.19
CA PHE A 32 -15.28 13.25 -2.21
C PHE A 32 -13.86 13.23 -1.63
N MET A 33 -13.66 13.83 -0.46
CA MET A 33 -12.36 13.84 0.22
C MET A 33 -11.91 12.43 0.62
N ILE A 34 -12.82 11.59 1.13
CA ILE A 34 -12.52 10.21 1.53
C ILE A 34 -12.08 9.37 0.32
N MET A 35 -12.73 9.57 -0.83
CA MET A 35 -12.36 8.84 -2.06
C MET A 35 -10.94 9.19 -2.51
N ASN A 36 -10.57 10.47 -2.49
CA ASN A 36 -9.23 10.93 -2.83
C ASN A 36 -8.19 10.47 -1.79
N ALA A 37 -8.49 10.58 -0.50
CA ALA A 37 -7.60 10.14 0.58
C ALA A 37 -7.28 8.64 0.49
N ARG A 38 -8.26 7.78 0.18
CA ARG A 38 -8.02 6.34 -0.03
C ARG A 38 -7.10 6.06 -1.21
N LYS A 39 -7.17 6.88 -2.27
CA LYS A 39 -6.28 6.77 -3.42
C LYS A 39 -4.85 7.11 -3.03
N GLU A 40 -4.65 8.25 -2.36
CA GLU A 40 -3.33 8.68 -1.90
C GLU A 40 -2.70 7.68 -0.93
N THR A 41 -3.45 7.16 0.05
CA THR A 41 -2.95 6.15 0.99
C THR A 41 -2.44 4.89 0.27
N ARG A 42 -3.14 4.45 -0.79
CA ARG A 42 -2.68 3.31 -1.60
C ARG A 42 -1.40 3.64 -2.35
N ASP A 43 -1.30 4.83 -2.94
CA ASP A 43 -0.11 5.23 -3.70
C ASP A 43 1.10 5.40 -2.77
N VAL A 44 0.92 5.94 -1.57
CA VAL A 44 1.95 5.97 -0.51
C VAL A 44 2.39 4.55 -0.13
N LYS A 45 1.42 3.63 0.06
CA LYS A 45 1.73 2.23 0.36
C LYS A 45 2.50 1.56 -0.76
N ARG A 46 2.12 1.76 -2.03
CA ARG A 46 2.84 1.23 -3.19
C ARG A 46 4.28 1.69 -3.25
N ILE A 47 4.53 2.97 -3.01
CA ILE A 47 5.89 3.52 -2.97
C ILE A 47 6.69 2.91 -1.81
N ALA A 48 6.07 2.75 -0.64
CA ALA A 48 6.72 2.12 0.51
C ALA A 48 7.05 0.64 0.25
N ASP A 49 6.12 -0.10 -0.36
CA ASP A 49 6.30 -1.51 -0.74
C ASP A 49 7.48 -1.67 -1.70
N ILE A 50 7.54 -0.85 -2.77
CA ILE A 50 8.64 -0.89 -3.76
C ILE A 50 9.99 -0.62 -3.08
N ARG A 51 10.08 0.38 -2.21
CA ARG A 51 11.32 0.69 -1.47
C ARG A 51 11.74 -0.43 -0.54
N ALA A 52 10.78 -1.06 0.14
CA ALA A 52 11.06 -2.20 1.01
C ALA A 52 11.63 -3.38 0.20
N ILE A 53 11.07 -3.66 -0.98
CA ILE A 53 11.58 -4.69 -1.89
C ILE A 53 12.98 -4.34 -2.38
N GLN A 54 13.22 -3.09 -2.80
CA GLN A 54 14.56 -2.61 -3.21
C GLN A 54 15.59 -2.83 -2.11
N HIS A 55 15.31 -2.40 -0.88
CA HIS A 55 16.20 -2.61 0.25
C HIS A 55 16.46 -4.09 0.55
N ALA A 56 15.43 -4.94 0.48
CA ALA A 56 15.62 -6.38 0.67
C ALA A 56 16.51 -7.00 -0.43
N LEU A 57 16.36 -6.55 -1.68
CA LEU A 57 17.20 -6.97 -2.80
C LEU A 57 18.63 -6.45 -2.68
N GLU A 58 18.84 -5.23 -2.20
CA GLU A 58 20.17 -4.67 -1.92
C GLU A 58 20.90 -5.47 -0.84
N LEU A 59 20.20 -5.81 0.26
CA LEU A 59 20.75 -6.65 1.33
C LEU A 59 21.08 -8.06 0.81
N TYR A 60 20.22 -8.63 -0.04
CA TYR A 60 20.49 -9.91 -0.71
C TYR A 60 21.76 -9.83 -1.57
N PHE A 61 21.89 -8.76 -2.37
CA PHE A 61 23.08 -8.55 -3.21
C PHE A 61 24.35 -8.40 -2.39
N TYR A 62 24.31 -7.67 -1.26
CA TYR A 62 25.46 -7.51 -0.37
C TYR A 62 26.00 -8.86 0.14
N ASP A 63 25.12 -9.81 0.42
CA ASP A 63 25.50 -11.11 0.97
C ASP A 63 25.82 -12.18 -0.09
N CYS A 64 25.15 -12.12 -1.25
CA CYS A 64 25.24 -13.13 -2.31
C CYS A 64 26.04 -12.69 -3.54
N ASN A 65 26.37 -11.40 -3.68
CA ASN A 65 26.96 -10.78 -4.88
C ASN A 65 26.15 -10.98 -6.18
N HIS A 66 24.87 -11.35 -6.08
CA HIS A 66 23.95 -11.43 -7.20
C HIS A 66 22.54 -11.12 -6.72
N TYR A 67 21.66 -10.74 -7.63
CA TYR A 67 20.23 -10.63 -7.35
C TYR A 67 19.55 -12.00 -7.51
N PRO A 68 18.38 -12.25 -6.90
CA PRO A 68 17.62 -13.48 -7.10
C PRO A 68 17.09 -13.56 -8.55
N SER A 69 16.99 -14.76 -9.11
CA SER A 69 16.45 -14.97 -10.48
C SER A 69 14.93 -14.81 -10.53
N SER A 70 14.23 -15.09 -9.43
CA SER A 70 12.79 -14.87 -9.30
C SER A 70 12.43 -14.36 -7.91
N VAL A 71 11.41 -13.50 -7.87
CA VAL A 71 10.76 -13.05 -6.65
C VAL A 71 9.26 -13.24 -6.85
N GLU A 72 8.64 -14.04 -5.99
CA GLU A 72 7.21 -14.31 -6.03
C GLU A 72 6.48 -13.40 -5.04
N ALA A 73 5.34 -12.84 -5.45
CA ALA A 73 4.47 -12.10 -4.53
C ALA A 73 3.93 -13.00 -3.43
N GLY A 74 3.97 -12.51 -2.19
CA GLY A 74 3.66 -13.29 -1.00
C GLY A 74 4.76 -14.28 -0.59
N GLY A 75 5.76 -14.53 -1.45
CA GLY A 75 6.93 -15.36 -1.15
C GLY A 75 7.99 -14.61 -0.34
N SER A 76 9.01 -15.34 0.12
CA SER A 76 10.14 -14.75 0.86
C SER A 76 11.32 -14.46 -0.06
N ILE A 77 12.00 -13.33 0.17
CA ILE A 77 13.33 -13.06 -0.38
C ILE A 77 14.33 -13.60 0.63
N SER A 78 14.90 -14.76 0.34
CA SER A 78 15.83 -15.43 1.23
C SER A 78 17.01 -16.04 0.46
N SER A 79 18.17 -16.09 1.10
CA SER A 79 19.36 -16.80 0.61
C SER A 79 19.50 -18.19 1.24
N VAL A 80 18.42 -18.71 1.83
CA VAL A 80 18.32 -20.07 2.35
C VAL A 80 18.53 -21.03 1.18
N ASN A 81 19.66 -21.74 1.21
CA ASN A 81 20.18 -22.66 0.17
C ASN A 81 20.97 -22.03 -1.00
N GLN A 82 21.31 -20.74 -0.96
CA GLN A 82 22.10 -20.08 -2.03
C GLN A 82 23.45 -19.58 -1.53
N CYS A 83 23.47 -18.80 -0.43
CA CYS A 83 24.69 -18.11 0.04
C CYS A 83 24.87 -18.26 1.57
N GLN A 84 24.28 -17.35 2.36
CA GLN A 84 24.48 -17.26 3.81
C GLN A 84 23.31 -17.81 4.64
N GLY A 85 22.17 -18.11 4.01
CA GLY A 85 21.01 -18.67 4.72
C GLY A 85 20.15 -17.63 5.46
N ASN A 86 20.27 -16.35 5.10
CA ASN A 86 19.51 -15.28 5.72
C ASN A 86 18.18 -15.03 5.01
N VAL A 87 17.18 -14.53 5.74
CA VAL A 87 15.89 -14.08 5.21
C VAL A 87 15.88 -12.55 5.27
N TYR A 88 15.77 -11.89 4.11
CA TYR A 88 15.78 -10.43 3.99
C TYR A 88 14.38 -9.84 3.94
N MET A 89 13.41 -10.64 3.46
CA MET A 89 12.00 -10.29 3.48
C MET A 89 11.18 -11.57 3.59
N GLU A 90 10.34 -11.67 4.62
CA GLU A 90 9.52 -12.88 4.86
C GLU A 90 8.36 -13.00 3.86
N SER A 91 7.75 -11.87 3.48
CA SER A 91 6.68 -11.84 2.50
C SER A 91 6.77 -10.59 1.63
N VAL A 92 6.89 -10.80 0.32
CA VAL A 92 6.84 -9.74 -0.67
C VAL A 92 5.43 -9.16 -0.69
N PRO A 93 5.24 -7.87 -0.40
CA PRO A 93 3.92 -7.27 -0.29
C PRO A 93 3.17 -7.34 -1.62
N ILE A 94 1.84 -7.38 -1.52
CA ILE A 94 0.93 -7.35 -2.67
C ILE A 94 0.27 -5.97 -2.70
N ASP A 95 0.13 -5.37 -3.88
CA ASP A 95 -0.58 -4.10 -4.04
C ASP A 95 -1.97 -4.20 -3.36
N PRO A 96 -2.43 -3.16 -2.65
CA PRO A 96 -3.79 -3.09 -2.11
C PRO A 96 -4.93 -3.40 -3.10
N ASN A 97 -4.68 -3.30 -4.41
CA ASN A 97 -5.62 -3.70 -5.47
C ASN A 97 -5.43 -5.15 -5.97
N PHE A 98 -4.69 -6.00 -5.25
CA PHE A 98 -4.37 -7.39 -5.61
C PHE A 98 -3.58 -7.55 -6.92
N ILE A 99 -2.86 -6.51 -7.32
CA ILE A 99 -1.90 -6.57 -8.43
C ILE A 99 -0.55 -7.02 -7.86
N VAL A 100 0.07 -7.99 -8.50
CA VAL A 100 1.39 -8.50 -8.11
C VAL A 100 2.47 -7.59 -8.66
N TYR A 101 3.40 -7.16 -7.80
CA TYR A 101 4.63 -6.51 -8.28
C TYR A 101 5.43 -7.55 -9.06
N SER A 102 5.65 -7.29 -10.35
CA SER A 102 6.47 -8.17 -11.19
C SER A 102 7.93 -7.79 -11.02
N TYR A 103 8.70 -8.73 -10.46
CA TYR A 103 10.14 -8.69 -10.55
C TYR A 103 10.56 -9.30 -11.89
N LEU A 104 11.20 -8.49 -12.73
CA LEU A 104 11.81 -8.93 -13.97
C LEU A 104 13.32 -8.74 -13.78
N PRO A 105 14.11 -9.83 -13.65
CA PRO A 105 15.56 -9.68 -13.77
C PRO A 105 15.86 -9.08 -15.15
N CYS A 106 16.96 -8.33 -15.29
CA CYS A 106 17.32 -7.85 -16.62
C CYS A 106 17.52 -9.05 -17.56
N LYS A 107 17.07 -8.89 -18.79
CA LYS A 107 17.32 -9.83 -19.87
C LYS A 107 17.97 -9.07 -21.01
N ASP A 108 18.96 -9.69 -21.65
CA ASP A 108 19.53 -9.17 -22.88
C ASP A 108 18.57 -9.38 -24.07
N GLU A 109 18.91 -8.86 -25.25
CA GLU A 109 18.13 -9.07 -26.48
C GLU A 109 18.03 -10.55 -26.88
N ALA A 110 18.91 -11.41 -26.35
CA ALA A 110 18.90 -12.85 -26.57
C ALA A 110 17.98 -13.61 -25.59
N GLY A 111 17.34 -12.92 -24.65
CA GLY A 111 16.45 -13.52 -23.65
C GLY A 111 17.20 -14.30 -22.56
N THR A 112 18.53 -14.19 -22.52
CA THR A 112 19.37 -14.67 -21.44
C THR A 112 19.19 -13.72 -20.26
N ASP A 113 19.04 -14.27 -19.05
CA ASP A 113 19.17 -13.44 -17.85
C ASP A 113 20.54 -12.77 -17.95
N CYS A 114 20.57 -11.44 -17.79
CA CYS A 114 21.80 -10.67 -17.82
C CYS A 114 22.79 -11.36 -16.86
N GLU A 115 23.78 -12.06 -17.41
CA GLU A 115 24.74 -12.83 -16.62
C GLU A 115 25.31 -11.94 -15.54
N ALA A 116 25.36 -12.48 -14.31
CA ALA A 116 25.94 -11.92 -13.09
C ALA A 116 26.92 -10.74 -13.34
N GLY A 117 26.37 -9.52 -13.40
CA GLY A 117 27.14 -8.41 -13.95
C GLY A 117 26.57 -7.02 -13.70
N LEU A 118 25.39 -6.89 -13.11
CA LEU A 118 25.04 -5.65 -12.43
C LEU A 118 25.79 -5.60 -11.09
N SER A 119 27.10 -5.37 -11.18
CA SER A 119 28.00 -5.06 -10.07
C SER A 119 27.78 -3.64 -9.51
N GLN A 120 26.65 -3.03 -9.86
CA GLN A 120 26.32 -1.67 -9.46
C GLN A 120 25.06 -1.70 -8.61
N PRO A 121 25.11 -1.15 -7.38
CA PRO A 121 23.90 -0.92 -6.59
C PRO A 121 22.99 0.05 -7.34
N LEU A 122 21.67 -0.09 -7.12
CA LEU A 122 20.64 0.82 -7.63
C LEU A 122 20.81 2.26 -7.13
#